data_AF-A0A956UMG6-F1
#
_entry.id   AF-A0A956UMG6-F1
#
_cell.length_a   1.000
_cell.length_b   1.000
_cell.length_c   1.000
_cell.angle_alpha   90.00
_cell.angle_beta   90.00
_cell.angle_gamma   90.00
#
_symmetry.space_group_name_H-M   'P 1'
#
loop_
_entity.id
_entity.type
_entity.pdbx_description
1 polymer ?
#
loop_
_entity_poly.entity_id
_entity_poly.type
_entity_poly.pdbx_seq_one_letter_code
_entity_poly.pdbx_strand_id
1 'polypeptide(L)'
;MSTPLDEMVIEQLSQFVERRYLARMRVIDDGPGRFLPVVLGTGAVTIGSRVFFRRGRYDPFSARGLALIAHESMHIQQYDELGVPRFFAKYVIGILQSGLRHDNHPMERTLVRRQKEIRRALLAG
;
A
#
# COMPACT_ATOMS: atom_id res chain seq x y z
N MET A 1 14.01 -11.58 1.12
CA MET A 1 14.34 -10.94 2.41
C MET A 1 13.50 -9.67 2.53
N SER A 2 13.42 -8.99 3.68
CA SER A 2 12.72 -7.69 3.75
C SER A 2 13.71 -6.54 3.82
N THR A 3 13.53 -5.52 2.98
CA THR A 3 14.37 -4.32 2.95
C THR A 3 13.61 -3.11 3.50
N PRO A 4 14.28 -2.17 4.20
CA PRO A 4 13.68 -0.88 4.51
C PRO A 4 13.43 -0.09 3.21
N LEU A 5 12.46 0.81 3.25
CA LEU A 5 12.24 1.75 2.15
C LEU A 5 13.42 2.74 2.05
N ASP A 6 13.81 3.09 0.83
CA ASP A 6 14.90 4.02 0.55
C ASP A 6 14.58 5.44 1.09
N GLU A 7 15.57 6.12 1.67
CA GLU A 7 15.40 7.44 2.29
C GLU A 7 14.97 8.51 1.27
N MET A 8 15.44 8.45 0.02
CA MET A 8 15.00 9.39 -1.02
C MET A 8 13.51 9.21 -1.34
N VAL A 9 13.04 7.96 -1.35
CA VAL A 9 11.61 7.64 -1.56
C VAL A 9 10.79 8.13 -0.36
N ILE A 10 11.31 7.97 0.86
CA ILE A 10 10.67 8.48 2.08
C ILE A 10 10.52 10.00 1.99
N GLU A 11 11.59 10.74 1.71
CA GLU A 11 11.55 12.20 1.61
C GLU A 11 10.60 12.67 0.51
N GLN A 12 10.71 12.07 -0.68
CA GLN A 12 9.84 12.42 -1.81
C GLN A 12 8.35 12.24 -1.49
N LEU A 13 7.99 11.14 -0.82
CA LEU A 13 6.58 10.83 -0.52
C LEU A 13 6.07 11.50 0.77
N SER A 14 6.96 12.03 1.62
CA SER A 14 6.58 12.65 2.90
C SER A 14 5.72 13.91 2.75
N GLN A 15 5.71 14.53 1.57
CA GLN A 15 4.78 15.62 1.25
C GLN A 15 3.32 15.15 1.05
N PHE A 16 3.10 13.85 0.80
CA PHE A 16 1.78 13.29 0.46
C PHE A 16 1.17 12.44 1.56
N VAL A 17 2.02 11.71 2.31
CA VAL A 17 1.67 10.76 3.36
C VAL A 17 2.65 10.93 4.53
N GLU A 18 2.28 10.50 5.74
CA GLU A 18 3.11 10.73 6.90
C GLU A 18 4.43 9.93 6.86
N ARG A 19 5.56 10.64 7.02
CA ARG A 19 6.92 10.08 7.01
C ARG A 19 7.08 8.84 7.90
N ARG A 20 6.45 8.82 9.08
CA ARG A 20 6.56 7.69 10.04
C ARG A 20 6.06 6.36 9.47
N TYR A 21 5.06 6.37 8.59
CA TYR A 21 4.52 5.13 8.01
C TYR A 21 5.37 4.65 6.84
N LEU A 22 5.95 5.57 6.06
CA LEU A 22 6.96 5.27 5.05
C LEU A 22 8.20 4.63 5.70
N ALA A 23 8.74 5.22 6.76
CA ALA A 23 9.93 4.73 7.46
C ALA A 23 9.73 3.35 8.13
N ARG A 24 8.49 3.02 8.50
CA ARG A 24 8.14 1.70 9.05
C ARG A 24 8.04 0.60 7.98
N MET A 25 7.88 0.97 6.71
CA MET A 25 7.68 0.01 5.62
C MET A 25 8.87 -0.97 5.51
N ARG A 26 8.51 -2.24 5.31
CA ARG A 26 9.42 -3.34 5.01
C ARG A 26 9.02 -3.95 3.67
N VAL A 27 9.77 -3.61 2.63
CA VAL A 27 9.54 -4.04 1.24
C VAL A 27 9.95 -5.50 1.10
N ILE A 28 9.08 -6.28 0.46
CA ILE A 28 9.32 -7.67 0.09
C ILE A 28 8.99 -7.80 -1.40
N ASP A 29 10.01 -7.74 -2.25
CA ASP A 29 9.90 -7.78 -3.71
C ASP A 29 10.55 -9.04 -4.34
N ASP A 30 11.20 -9.86 -3.50
CA ASP A 30 11.80 -11.16 -3.81
C ASP A 30 11.20 -12.31 -2.95
N GLY A 31 11.58 -13.55 -3.25
CA GLY A 31 11.22 -14.71 -2.43
C GLY A 31 9.78 -15.22 -2.54
N PRO A 32 9.41 -16.22 -1.70
CA PRO A 32 8.17 -16.97 -1.85
C PRO A 32 6.92 -16.12 -1.62
N GLY A 33 6.96 -15.11 -0.74
CA GLY A 33 5.80 -14.28 -0.35
C GLY A 33 5.14 -13.47 -1.47
N ARG A 34 5.75 -13.41 -2.67
CA ARG A 34 5.21 -12.70 -3.85
C ARG A 34 3.96 -13.34 -4.45
N PHE A 35 3.59 -14.53 -4.01
CA PHE A 35 2.33 -15.16 -4.42
C PHE A 35 1.10 -14.43 -3.87
N LEU A 36 1.22 -13.73 -2.73
CA LEU A 36 0.08 -13.09 -2.07
C LEU A 36 -0.63 -12.05 -2.97
N PRO A 37 0.06 -11.04 -3.54
CA PRO A 37 -0.56 -10.12 -4.49
C PRO A 37 -1.10 -10.82 -5.75
N VAL A 38 -0.50 -11.93 -6.18
CA VAL A 38 -0.95 -12.68 -7.37
C VAL A 38 -2.30 -13.35 -7.10
N VAL A 39 -2.43 -14.04 -5.96
CA VAL A 39 -3.67 -14.70 -5.54
C VAL A 39 -4.80 -13.68 -5.34
N LEU A 40 -4.48 -12.49 -4.85
CA LEU A 40 -5.46 -11.41 -4.64
C LEU A 40 -5.70 -10.53 -5.87
N GLY A 41 -4.95 -10.72 -6.96
CA GLY A 41 -5.07 -9.91 -8.17
C GLY A 41 -4.57 -8.45 -8.02
N THR A 42 -3.80 -8.14 -6.98
CA THR A 42 -3.35 -6.77 -6.65
C THR A 42 -1.91 -6.50 -7.10
N GLY A 43 -1.50 -5.22 -7.02
CA GLY A 43 -0.12 -4.80 -7.30
C GLY A 43 0.82 -5.04 -6.11
N ALA A 44 0.31 -4.86 -4.91
CA ALA A 44 0.97 -5.14 -3.65
C ALA A 44 -0.07 -5.47 -2.57
N VAL A 45 0.40 -5.97 -1.43
CA VAL A 45 -0.41 -6.30 -0.24
C VAL A 45 0.38 -5.90 1.01
N THR A 46 -0.26 -5.15 1.89
CA THR A 46 0.29 -4.77 3.19
C THR A 46 -0.21 -5.69 4.30
N ILE A 47 0.70 -6.19 5.14
CA ILE A 47 0.40 -6.92 6.38
C ILE A 47 1.22 -6.32 7.52
N GLY A 48 0.58 -5.56 8.40
CA GLY A 48 1.27 -4.78 9.43
C GLY A 48 2.15 -3.73 8.78
N SER A 49 3.48 -3.87 8.90
CA SER A 49 4.46 -3.00 8.24
C SER A 49 5.18 -3.64 7.04
N ARG A 50 4.86 -4.90 6.72
CA ARG A 50 5.46 -5.65 5.61
C ARG A 50 4.60 -5.48 4.36
N VAL A 51 5.23 -5.14 3.25
CA VAL A 51 4.56 -4.89 1.97
C VAL A 51 5.12 -5.83 0.94
N PHE A 52 4.26 -6.73 0.45
CA PHE A 52 4.59 -7.72 -0.56
C PHE A 52 4.27 -7.13 -1.93
N PHE A 53 5.28 -6.92 -2.77
CA PHE A 53 5.08 -6.41 -4.12
C PHE A 53 5.03 -7.55 -5.13
N ARG A 54 4.07 -7.48 -6.06
CA ARG A 54 4.07 -8.37 -7.23
C ARG A 54 5.32 -8.09 -8.08
N ARG A 55 5.77 -9.10 -8.83
CA ARG A 55 6.91 -8.95 -9.76
C ARG A 55 6.75 -7.73 -10.67
N GLY A 56 7.76 -6.85 -10.64
CA GLY A 56 7.80 -5.60 -11.41
C GLY A 56 6.86 -4.51 -10.92
N ARG A 57 6.29 -4.61 -9.71
CA ARG A 57 5.41 -3.58 -9.14
C ARG A 57 6.06 -2.71 -8.08
N TYR A 58 7.14 -3.18 -7.46
CA TYR A 58 8.04 -2.29 -6.72
C TYR A 58 8.87 -1.52 -7.73
N ASP A 59 8.60 -0.23 -7.86
CA ASP A 59 9.26 0.68 -8.80
C ASP A 59 9.35 2.07 -8.15
N PRO A 60 10.45 2.37 -7.45
CA PRO A 60 10.63 3.66 -6.78
C PRO A 60 10.95 4.80 -7.74
N PHE A 61 11.06 4.55 -9.05
CA PHE A 61 11.47 5.55 -10.04
C PHE A 61 10.32 6.03 -10.93
N SER A 62 9.18 5.35 -10.95
CA SER A 62 8.01 5.81 -11.69
C SER A 62 6.94 6.41 -10.79
N ALA A 63 6.23 7.43 -11.30
CA ALA A 63 5.07 8.01 -10.63
C ALA A 63 3.99 6.96 -10.28
N ARG A 64 3.87 5.88 -11.09
CA ARG A 64 2.94 4.78 -10.81
C ARG A 64 3.40 3.95 -9.61
N GLY A 65 4.68 3.59 -9.54
CA GLY A 65 5.23 2.79 -8.45
C GLY A 65 5.33 3.58 -7.15
N LEU A 66 5.77 4.84 -7.20
CA LEU A 66 5.74 5.77 -6.06
C LEU A 66 4.33 5.96 -5.48
N ALA A 67 3.32 6.14 -6.33
CA ALA A 67 1.93 6.22 -5.87
C ALA A 67 1.44 4.89 -5.25
N LEU A 68 1.91 3.74 -5.74
CA LEU A 68 1.62 2.44 -5.12
C LEU A 68 2.32 2.32 -3.75
N ILE A 69 3.58 2.74 -3.61
CA ILE A 69 4.28 2.76 -2.32
C ILE A 69 3.52 3.64 -1.32
N ALA A 70 3.07 4.82 -1.73
CA ALA A 70 2.24 5.69 -0.89
C ALA A 70 0.92 5.01 -0.48
N HIS A 71 0.27 4.30 -1.41
CA HIS A 71 -0.95 3.51 -1.12
C HIS A 71 -0.70 2.51 0.00
N GLU A 72 0.35 1.70 -0.13
CA GLU A 72 0.67 0.66 0.86
C GLU A 72 1.07 1.27 2.21
N SER A 73 1.74 2.43 2.25
CA SER A 73 2.04 3.11 3.52
C SER A 73 0.79 3.55 4.29
N MET A 74 -0.29 3.90 3.59
CA MET A 74 -1.55 4.27 4.23
C MET A 74 -2.28 3.02 4.77
N HIS A 75 -2.06 1.82 4.22
CA HIS A 75 -2.47 0.60 4.89
C HIS A 75 -1.70 0.37 6.20
N ILE A 76 -0.40 0.70 6.26
CA ILE A 76 0.37 0.63 7.51
C ILE A 76 -0.26 1.56 8.56
N GLN A 77 -0.69 2.77 8.17
CA GLN A 77 -1.45 3.67 9.04
C GLN A 77 -2.75 3.02 9.54
N GLN A 78 -3.55 2.42 8.66
CA GLN A 78 -4.78 1.73 9.05
C GLN A 78 -4.52 0.58 10.05
N TYR A 79 -3.43 -0.17 9.87
CA TYR A 79 -3.02 -1.21 10.81
C TYR A 79 -2.62 -0.65 12.17
N ASP A 80 -1.96 0.51 12.19
CA ASP A 80 -1.54 1.19 13.42
C ASP A 80 -2.75 1.74 14.21
N GLU A 81 -3.71 2.35 13.51
CA GLU A 81 -4.91 2.95 14.11
C GLU A 81 -5.92 1.90 14.61
N LEU A 82 -6.07 0.80 13.89
CA LEU A 82 -7.08 -0.23 14.20
C LEU A 82 -6.51 -1.38 15.02
N GLY A 83 -5.22 -1.66 14.89
CA GLY A 83 -4.63 -2.93 15.30
C GLY A 83 -5.09 -4.09 14.40
N VAL A 84 -4.32 -5.18 14.43
CA VAL A 84 -4.52 -6.35 13.55
C VAL A 84 -5.96 -6.94 13.64
N PRO A 85 -6.54 -7.20 14.84
CA PRO A 85 -7.84 -7.83 14.92
C PRO A 85 -8.97 -6.98 14.32
N ARG A 86 -8.97 -5.67 14.59
CA ARG A 86 -10.02 -4.77 14.10
C ARG A 86 -9.84 -4.45 12.62
N PHE A 87 -8.61 -4.41 12.12
CA PHE A 87 -8.34 -4.28 10.69
C PHE A 87 -9.00 -5.43 9.92
N PHE A 88 -8.71 -6.68 10.30
CA PHE A 88 -9.30 -7.84 9.63
C PHE A 88 -10.84 -7.87 9.75
N ALA A 89 -11.39 -7.56 10.93
CA ALA A 89 -12.84 -7.46 11.10
C ALA A 89 -13.47 -6.42 10.16
N LYS A 90 -12.91 -5.20 10.09
CA LYS A 90 -13.40 -4.17 9.16
C LYS A 90 -13.22 -4.56 7.70
N TYR A 91 -12.13 -5.24 7.38
CA TYR A 91 -11.86 -5.71 6.02
C TYR A 91 -12.88 -6.75 5.56
N VAL A 92 -13.18 -7.75 6.41
CA VAL A 92 -14.20 -8.76 6.13
C VAL A 92 -15.60 -8.13 6.03
N ILE A 93 -15.95 -7.21 6.93
CA ILE A 93 -17.22 -6.45 6.86
C ILE A 93 -17.30 -5.67 5.54
N GLY A 94 -16.20 -5.02 5.13
CA GLY A 94 -16.15 -4.27 3.88
C GLY A 94 -16.30 -5.15 2.64
N ILE A 95 -15.81 -6.40 2.66
CA ILE A 95 -16.04 -7.39 1.60
C ILE A 95 -17.52 -7.75 1.49
N LEU A 96 -18.20 -7.95 2.63
CA LEU A 96 -19.64 -8.23 2.65
C LEU A 96 -20.44 -7.03 2.12
N GLN A 97 -20.07 -5.81 2.53
CA GLN A 97 -20.72 -4.57 2.09
C GLN A 97 -20.48 -4.25 0.62
N SER A 98 -19.36 -4.68 0.04
CA SER A 98 -19.01 -4.42 -1.36
C SER A 98 -19.62 -5.41 -2.34
N GLY A 99 -20.36 -6.42 -1.86
CA GLY A 99 -20.90 -7.49 -2.69
C GLY A 99 -19.81 -8.29 -3.39
N LEU A 100 -18.69 -8.54 -2.69
CA LEU A 100 -17.48 -9.21 -3.22
C LEU A 100 -16.73 -8.44 -4.32
N ARG A 101 -17.05 -7.16 -4.54
CA ARG A 101 -16.31 -6.29 -5.47
C ARG A 101 -15.21 -5.53 -4.72
N HIS A 102 -13.96 -5.95 -4.90
CA HIS A 102 -12.80 -5.37 -4.21
C HIS A 102 -12.68 -3.84 -4.39
N ASP A 103 -12.96 -3.32 -5.59
CA ASP A 103 -12.89 -1.87 -5.90
C ASP A 103 -13.87 -1.00 -5.08
N ASN A 104 -14.92 -1.60 -4.52
CA ASN A 104 -15.92 -0.91 -3.70
C ASN A 104 -15.65 -1.04 -2.20
N HIS A 105 -14.55 -1.70 -1.80
CA HIS A 105 -14.22 -1.87 -0.39
C HIS A 105 -13.98 -0.50 0.28
N PRO A 106 -14.70 -0.14 1.36
CA PRO A 106 -14.64 1.21 1.94
C PRO A 106 -13.23 1.65 2.33
N MET A 107 -12.41 0.73 2.85
CA MET A 107 -11.02 1.03 3.24
C MET A 107 -10.09 1.19 2.02
N GLU A 108 -10.45 0.65 0.86
CA GLU A 108 -9.68 0.78 -0.40
C GLU A 108 -10.07 2.07 -1.14
N ARG A 109 -11.34 2.47 -1.10
CA ARG A 109 -11.84 3.61 -1.91
C ARG A 109 -11.12 4.93 -1.60
N THR A 110 -10.85 5.19 -0.32
CA THR A 110 -10.13 6.39 0.11
C THR A 110 -8.67 6.33 -0.34
N LEU A 111 -8.03 5.16 -0.19
CA LEU A 111 -6.65 4.91 -0.61
C LEU A 111 -6.47 5.02 -2.13
N VAL A 112 -7.37 4.43 -2.92
CA VAL A 112 -7.36 4.48 -4.39
C VAL A 112 -7.55 5.92 -4.88
N ARG A 113 -8.44 6.70 -4.25
CA ARG A 113 -8.60 8.12 -4.57
C ARG A 113 -7.29 8.87 -4.32
N ARG A 114 -6.71 8.69 -3.13
CA ARG A 114 -5.47 9.36 -2.74
C ARG A 114 -4.28 8.95 -3.62
N GLN A 115 -4.18 7.68 -3.98
CA GLN A 115 -3.19 7.17 -4.93
C GLN A 115 -3.28 7.87 -6.29
N LYS A 116 -4.50 8.08 -6.81
CA LYS A 116 -4.69 8.79 -8.08
C LYS A 116 -4.28 10.26 -7.98
N GLU A 117 -4.57 10.93 -6.86
CA GLU A 117 -4.14 12.30 -6.59
C GLU A 117 -2.62 12.41 -6.56
N ILE A 118 -1.96 11.55 -5.79
CA ILE A 118 -0.48 11.52 -5.66
C ILE A 118 0.16 11.26 -7.02
N ARG A 119 -0.34 10.28 -7.78
CA ARG A 119 0.17 9.99 -9.12
C ARG A 119 0.05 11.19 -10.06
N ARG A 120 -1.05 11.95 -10.00
CA ARG A 120 -1.24 13.15 -10.82
C ARG A 120 -0.25 14.24 -10.42
N ALA A 121 -0.06 14.47 -9.13
CA ALA A 121 0.91 15.44 -8.62
C ALA A 121 2.35 15.09 -9.05
N LEU A 122 2.74 13.82 -8.94
CA LEU A 122 4.06 13.32 -9.37
C LEU A 122 4.30 13.39 -10.89
N LEU A 123 3.26 13.51 -11.70
CA LEU A 123 3.38 13.66 -13.16
C LEU A 123 3.37 15.13 -13.60
N ALA A 124 3.00 16.05 -12.72
CA ALA A 124 2.85 17.47 -13.00
C ALA A 124 4.04 18.32 -12.55
N GLY A 125 4.90 17.77 -11.69
CA GLY A 125 6.21 18.34 -11.33
C GLY A 125 7.32 17.67 -12.09
#